data_AF-A0A1G9Z6K7-F1
#
_entry.id   AF-A0A1G9Z6K7-F1
#
_cell.length_a   1.000
_cell.length_b   1.000
_cell.length_c   1.000
_cell.angle_alpha   90.00
_cell.angle_beta   90.00
_cell.angle_gamma   90.00
#
_symmetry.space_group_name_H-M   'P 1'
#
loop_
_entity.id
_entity.type
_entity.pdbx_description
1 polymer ?
#
loop_
_entity_poly.entity_id
_entity_poly.type
_entity_poly.pdbx_seq_one_letter_code
_entity_poly.pdbx_strand_id
1 'polypeptide(L)'
;MIPQYLVDFDLSELPTVQTDCIVIGSGIAGLFTAIKASEDRKVIMITKKTLMESNTRYAQGGIAAVFAEDDSPAYHRQDTLMAGAGLNSSAAVDVLVNEGPEGVRELIRLGTLFDKENGVIALTQEGAHSHRRILHANGDATGYEIVRALAEQVAQHKNIEVWDEHFVIDLITDGGECVGALVQRPGGGRLFLQADATILCSGGAGQLYRYTTNPEVATGDGVAIAYRAGAHIRDMEFIQFHPTALSYPGAPRFLISEAVRGEGAVLRNINGERFMERYHELLELAPRDIVARAIVSEMEQTKSTFVYLDITHESADMVRHRFPTIYQTCMSYGLDITSDWIPVAPAAHYMMGGIKTDLNGESNIGRLFACGEVSSTGVQGANRLASNSLSEAVVFGRRIIERIRELPPRERGAIAAGCDEGRVESPTQAIVERRLKLQKVMVRYAGLRRNEEMLSKGLDELKRQLPIFHSALTKREEYEFANMLTCCLLITEAALTRQESRGAHYREDYPQRDDAGWQKHLLQIRELGIVEELSDDV
;
A
#
# COMPACT_ATOMS: atom_id res chain seq x y z
N MET A 1 -17.00 11.91 16.33
CA MET A 1 -15.53 11.87 16.19
C MET A 1 -15.11 10.41 16.13
N ILE A 2 -13.99 10.08 15.48
CA ILE A 2 -13.47 8.70 15.51
C ILE A 2 -12.83 8.49 16.89
N PRO A 3 -13.23 7.46 17.68
CA PRO A 3 -12.71 7.25 19.02
C PRO A 3 -11.27 6.73 18.99
N GLN A 4 -10.57 6.78 20.12
CA GLN A 4 -9.23 6.19 20.26
C GLN A 4 -9.26 4.66 20.19
N TYR A 5 -10.28 4.06 20.79
CA TYR A 5 -10.41 2.61 20.90
C TYR A 5 -11.76 2.18 20.34
N LEU A 6 -11.78 1.10 19.56
CA LEU A 6 -12.98 0.55 18.94
C LEU A 6 -13.82 -0.31 19.89
N VAL A 7 -13.27 -0.68 21.04
CA VAL A 7 -13.90 -1.59 21.99
C VAL A 7 -13.70 -1.11 23.42
N ASP A 8 -14.62 -1.51 24.29
CA ASP A 8 -14.44 -1.38 25.74
C ASP A 8 -13.51 -2.49 26.26
N PHE A 9 -12.61 -2.14 27.18
CA PHE A 9 -11.64 -3.05 27.81
C PHE A 9 -11.02 -2.42 29.08
N ASP A 10 -10.50 -3.28 29.95
CA ASP A 10 -9.59 -2.94 31.04
C ASP A 10 -8.34 -3.82 30.91
N LEU A 11 -7.15 -3.22 30.73
CA LEU A 11 -5.92 -4.01 30.60
C LEU A 11 -5.61 -4.88 31.82
N SER A 12 -6.06 -4.48 33.01
CA SER A 12 -5.84 -5.25 34.25
C SER A 12 -6.62 -6.56 34.28
N GLU A 13 -7.69 -6.67 33.48
CA GLU A 13 -8.52 -7.86 33.34
C GLU A 13 -8.10 -8.76 32.17
N LEU A 14 -7.18 -8.30 31.32
CA LEU A 14 -6.75 -9.03 30.13
C LEU A 14 -5.47 -9.85 30.37
N PRO A 15 -5.36 -11.05 29.75
CA PRO A 15 -4.08 -11.74 29.67
C PRO A 15 -3.03 -10.85 28.99
N THR A 16 -1.83 -10.77 29.57
CA THR A 16 -0.71 -10.02 29.01
C THR A 16 0.37 -10.95 28.49
N VAL A 17 0.84 -10.70 27.27
CA VAL A 17 2.01 -11.35 26.67
C VAL A 17 3.08 -10.28 26.43
N GLN A 18 4.35 -10.62 26.66
CA GLN A 18 5.47 -9.69 26.49
C GLN A 18 6.43 -10.19 25.41
N THR A 19 6.94 -9.25 24.61
CA THR A 19 7.99 -9.48 23.62
C THR A 19 8.88 -8.24 23.51
N ASP A 20 9.97 -8.30 22.76
CA ASP A 20 10.83 -7.12 22.54
C ASP A 20 10.28 -6.27 21.39
N CYS A 21 9.86 -6.91 20.30
CA CYS A 21 9.28 -6.25 19.13
C CYS A 21 7.97 -6.91 18.68
N ILE A 22 7.00 -6.08 18.31
CA ILE A 22 5.77 -6.50 17.61
C ILE A 22 5.91 -6.07 16.16
N VAL A 23 5.73 -7.00 15.22
CA VAL A 23 5.67 -6.70 13.78
C VAL A 23 4.26 -7.02 13.28
N ILE A 24 3.52 -6.01 12.80
CA ILE A 24 2.12 -6.17 12.38
C ILE A 24 2.05 -6.19 10.86
N GLY A 25 1.89 -7.39 10.29
CA GLY A 25 1.79 -7.65 8.85
C GLY A 25 2.92 -8.56 8.35
N SER A 26 2.60 -9.37 7.34
CA SER A 26 3.50 -10.40 6.78
C SER A 26 3.79 -10.19 5.28
N GLY A 27 3.75 -8.95 4.80
CA GLY A 27 4.33 -8.59 3.49
C GLY A 27 5.86 -8.52 3.56
N ILE A 28 6.51 -8.14 2.45
CA ILE A 28 7.98 -7.96 2.40
C ILE A 28 8.50 -7.09 3.56
N ALA A 29 7.81 -5.99 3.87
CA ALA A 29 8.18 -5.08 4.95
C ALA A 29 8.23 -5.82 6.30
N GLY A 30 7.17 -6.55 6.66
CA GLY A 30 7.09 -7.25 7.94
C GLY A 30 8.02 -8.46 8.02
N LEU A 31 8.07 -9.27 6.96
CA LEU A 31 8.93 -10.46 6.91
C LEU A 31 10.41 -10.06 7.03
N PHE A 32 10.86 -9.09 6.22
CA PHE A 32 12.22 -8.61 6.25
C PHE A 32 12.56 -7.97 7.61
N THR A 33 11.71 -7.07 8.10
CA THR A 33 11.94 -6.37 9.38
C THR A 33 11.99 -7.35 10.56
N ALA A 34 11.13 -8.38 10.58
CA ALA A 34 11.15 -9.38 11.64
C ALA A 34 12.43 -10.22 11.62
N ILE A 35 12.91 -10.62 10.43
CA ILE A 35 14.20 -11.33 10.30
C ILE A 35 15.32 -10.46 10.87
N LYS A 36 15.39 -9.18 10.48
CA LYS A 36 16.40 -8.24 10.99
C LYS A 36 16.31 -8.06 12.51
N ALA A 37 15.11 -7.85 13.04
CA ALA A 37 14.88 -7.72 14.48
C ALA A 37 15.32 -8.98 15.24
N SER A 38 15.05 -10.15 14.66
CA SER A 38 15.26 -11.43 15.33
C SER A 38 16.73 -11.80 15.54
N GLU A 39 17.66 -11.09 14.90
CA GLU A 39 19.11 -11.24 15.11
C GLU A 39 19.49 -11.04 16.60
N ASP A 40 18.78 -10.14 17.30
CA ASP A 40 19.08 -9.75 18.68
C ASP A 40 17.85 -9.50 19.56
N ARG A 41 16.63 -9.66 19.04
CA ARG A 41 15.36 -9.42 19.76
C ARG A 41 14.39 -10.59 19.63
N LYS A 42 13.52 -10.76 20.63
CA LYS A 42 12.31 -11.59 20.51
C LYS A 42 11.24 -10.84 19.73
N VAL A 43 10.67 -11.49 18.73
CA VAL A 43 9.71 -10.88 17.81
C VAL A 43 8.41 -11.68 17.83
N ILE A 44 7.30 -11.00 18.03
CA ILE A 44 5.98 -11.56 17.70
C ILE A 44 5.51 -10.88 16.41
N MET A 45 5.38 -11.67 15.35
CA MET A 45 4.79 -11.23 14.09
C MET A 45 3.31 -11.58 14.07
N ILE A 46 2.46 -10.59 13.82
CA ILE A 46 1.01 -10.77 13.73
C ILE A 46 0.58 -10.63 12.29
N THR A 47 -0.22 -11.59 11.81
CA THR A 47 -0.94 -11.46 10.54
C THR A 47 -2.39 -11.82 10.71
N LYS A 48 -3.27 -11.04 10.09
CA LYS A 48 -4.72 -11.24 10.22
C LYS A 48 -5.25 -12.41 9.40
N LYS A 49 -4.43 -13.01 8.54
CA LYS A 49 -4.78 -14.22 7.77
C LYS A 49 -3.64 -15.22 7.90
N THR A 50 -2.92 -15.53 6.84
CA THR A 50 -1.79 -16.44 6.86
C THR A 50 -0.51 -15.68 6.53
N LEU A 51 0.64 -16.22 6.96
CA LEU A 51 1.96 -15.65 6.67
C LEU A 51 2.17 -15.28 5.19
N MET A 52 1.64 -16.09 4.27
CA MET A 52 1.82 -15.91 2.82
C MET A 52 0.82 -14.94 2.17
N GLU A 53 -0.24 -14.51 2.85
CA GLU A 53 -1.31 -13.70 2.24
C GLU A 53 -1.05 -12.20 2.44
N SER A 54 -0.55 -11.53 1.40
CA SER A 54 -0.24 -10.09 1.42
C SER A 54 -0.24 -9.47 0.02
N ASN A 55 -0.30 -8.14 -0.09
CA ASN A 55 -0.11 -7.41 -1.36
C ASN A 55 1.19 -7.83 -2.06
N THR A 56 2.27 -8.01 -1.28
CA THR A 56 3.58 -8.39 -1.78
C THR A 56 3.53 -9.66 -2.61
N ARG A 57 2.80 -10.70 -2.18
CA ARG A 57 2.73 -11.98 -2.89
C ARG A 57 2.27 -11.82 -4.35
N TYR A 58 1.40 -10.85 -4.61
CA TYR A 58 0.79 -10.61 -5.92
C TYR A 58 1.56 -9.58 -6.77
N ALA A 59 2.72 -9.09 -6.30
CA ALA A 59 3.53 -8.16 -7.08
C ALA A 59 4.17 -8.89 -8.29
N GLN A 60 3.98 -8.33 -9.48
CA GLN A 60 4.42 -8.94 -10.74
C GLN A 60 5.74 -8.35 -11.24
N GLY A 61 5.71 -7.05 -11.58
CA GLY A 61 6.76 -6.33 -12.32
C GLY A 61 8.17 -6.54 -11.78
N GLY A 62 8.44 -6.07 -10.55
CA GLY A 62 9.70 -6.38 -9.89
C GLY A 62 10.07 -5.45 -8.75
N ILE A 63 11.35 -5.42 -8.43
CA ILE A 63 11.98 -4.55 -7.43
C ILE A 63 13.05 -3.68 -8.10
N ALA A 64 12.97 -2.36 -7.91
CA ALA A 64 13.89 -1.42 -8.54
C ALA A 64 15.17 -1.24 -7.70
N ALA A 65 16.32 -1.56 -8.28
CA ALA A 65 17.63 -1.26 -7.69
C ALA A 65 18.70 -1.15 -8.77
N VAL A 66 19.65 -0.23 -8.56
CA VAL A 66 20.74 0.01 -9.50
C VAL A 66 21.76 -1.13 -9.44
N PHE A 67 21.76 -1.98 -10.48
CA PHE A 67 22.68 -3.13 -10.63
C PHE A 67 23.48 -3.08 -11.94
N ALA A 68 22.99 -2.37 -12.95
CA ALA A 68 23.65 -2.27 -14.25
C ALA A 68 24.82 -1.27 -14.21
N GLU A 69 25.85 -1.50 -15.03
CA GLU A 69 27.04 -0.63 -15.09
C GLU A 69 26.76 0.71 -15.76
N ASP A 70 25.74 0.78 -16.62
CA ASP A 70 25.30 1.97 -17.34
C ASP A 70 24.22 2.77 -16.57
N ASP A 71 23.87 2.34 -15.36
CA ASP A 71 22.89 3.00 -14.50
C ASP A 71 23.55 3.60 -13.23
N SER A 72 22.84 4.49 -12.54
CA SER A 72 23.34 5.14 -11.33
C SER A 72 22.22 5.48 -10.33
N PRO A 73 22.52 5.59 -9.02
CA PRO A 73 21.57 6.11 -8.04
C PRO A 73 21.05 7.50 -8.40
N ALA A 74 21.85 8.33 -9.06
CA ALA A 74 21.44 9.66 -9.52
C ALA A 74 20.34 9.60 -10.60
N TYR A 75 20.41 8.65 -11.53
CA TYR A 75 19.34 8.45 -12.51
C TYR A 75 18.07 7.91 -11.86
N HIS A 76 18.20 6.95 -10.92
CA HIS A 76 17.04 6.44 -10.17
C HIS A 76 16.35 7.55 -9.37
N ARG A 77 17.17 8.43 -8.75
CA ARG A 77 16.69 9.59 -7.99
C ARG A 77 15.89 10.51 -8.88
N GLN A 78 16.42 10.87 -10.04
CA GLN A 78 15.77 11.75 -10.99
C GLN A 78 14.41 11.17 -11.44
N ASP A 79 14.38 9.89 -11.83
CA ASP A 79 13.15 9.19 -12.22
C ASP A 79 12.11 9.23 -11.09
N THR A 80 12.54 9.00 -9.84
CA THR A 80 11.66 8.97 -8.66
C THR A 80 11.08 10.34 -8.33
N LEU A 81 11.89 11.40 -8.39
CA LEU A 81 11.45 12.78 -8.13
C LEU A 81 10.50 13.30 -9.22
N MET A 82 10.77 12.95 -10.48
CA MET A 82 9.86 13.29 -11.58
C MET A 82 8.51 12.59 -11.40
N ALA A 83 8.54 11.28 -11.08
CA ALA A 83 7.32 10.50 -10.90
C ALA A 83 6.46 10.98 -9.72
N GLY A 84 7.07 11.40 -8.61
CA GLY A 84 6.34 11.87 -7.41
C GLY A 84 5.82 13.31 -7.50
N ALA A 85 5.97 13.96 -8.65
CA ALA A 85 5.35 15.24 -9.00
C ALA A 85 5.59 16.37 -7.98
N GLY A 86 6.81 16.44 -7.43
CA GLY A 86 7.26 17.55 -6.59
C GLY A 86 6.83 17.50 -5.13
N LEU A 87 6.27 16.37 -4.67
CA LEU A 87 5.97 16.11 -3.25
C LEU A 87 6.82 14.99 -2.65
N ASN A 88 7.88 14.56 -3.32
CA ASN A 88 8.86 13.69 -2.69
C ASN A 88 9.62 14.46 -1.61
N SER A 89 10.18 13.74 -0.64
CA SER A 89 11.29 14.25 0.18
C SER A 89 12.59 13.79 -0.48
N SER A 90 13.41 14.73 -0.94
CA SER A 90 14.71 14.42 -1.54
C SER A 90 15.57 13.53 -0.65
N ALA A 91 15.59 13.79 0.67
CA ALA A 91 16.35 12.99 1.62
C ALA A 91 15.85 11.53 1.67
N ALA A 92 14.54 11.31 1.67
CA ALA A 92 13.97 9.96 1.66
C ALA A 92 14.26 9.23 0.33
N VAL A 93 14.21 9.94 -0.80
CA VAL A 93 14.58 9.38 -2.10
C VAL A 93 16.07 9.04 -2.15
N ASP A 94 16.93 9.89 -1.62
CA ASP A 94 18.38 9.63 -1.53
C ASP A 94 18.68 8.38 -0.71
N VAL A 95 17.98 8.19 0.41
CA VAL A 95 18.04 6.96 1.20
C VAL A 95 17.64 5.74 0.36
N LEU A 96 16.49 5.79 -0.31
CA LEU A 96 15.99 4.68 -1.12
C LEU A 96 17.01 4.25 -2.20
N VAL A 97 17.49 5.19 -2.99
CA VAL A 97 18.28 4.86 -4.20
C VAL A 97 19.71 4.41 -3.85
N ASN A 98 20.27 4.90 -2.75
CA ASN A 98 21.62 4.54 -2.33
C ASN A 98 21.64 3.25 -1.49
N GLU A 99 20.61 2.99 -0.68
CA GLU A 99 20.54 1.79 0.16
C GLU A 99 19.82 0.60 -0.51
N GLY A 100 19.01 0.88 -1.54
CA GLY A 100 18.23 -0.10 -2.30
C GLY A 100 19.05 -1.27 -2.85
N PRO A 101 20.22 -1.06 -3.51
CA PRO A 101 21.06 -2.14 -4.00
C PRO A 101 21.49 -3.11 -2.90
N GLU A 102 21.85 -2.62 -1.71
CA GLU A 102 22.21 -3.50 -0.60
C GLU A 102 20.99 -4.21 0.00
N GLY A 103 19.82 -3.56 -0.01
CA GLY A 103 18.53 -4.21 0.28
C GLY A 103 18.30 -5.45 -0.59
N VAL A 104 18.45 -5.30 -1.90
CA VAL A 104 18.28 -6.41 -2.86
C VAL A 104 19.34 -7.50 -2.68
N ARG A 105 20.61 -7.16 -2.43
CA ARG A 105 21.64 -8.16 -2.13
C ARG A 105 21.30 -8.95 -0.87
N GLU A 106 20.71 -8.33 0.14
CA GLU A 106 20.25 -9.03 1.33
C GLU A 106 19.10 -9.99 1.04
N LEU A 107 18.12 -9.59 0.21
CA LEU A 107 17.07 -10.53 -0.25
C LEU A 107 17.66 -11.76 -0.94
N ILE A 108 18.67 -11.58 -1.80
CA ILE A 108 19.36 -12.69 -2.46
C ILE A 108 20.03 -13.61 -1.41
N ARG A 109 20.70 -13.03 -0.40
CA ARG A 109 21.32 -13.80 0.70
C ARG A 109 20.27 -14.57 1.52
N LEU A 110 19.08 -14.02 1.68
CA LEU A 110 17.94 -14.64 2.37
C LEU A 110 17.20 -15.69 1.52
N GLY A 111 17.59 -15.87 0.26
CA GLY A 111 17.15 -16.97 -0.59
C GLY A 111 16.22 -16.57 -1.74
N THR A 112 16.02 -15.28 -2.01
CA THR A 112 15.25 -14.83 -3.19
C THR A 112 16.03 -15.11 -4.47
N LEU A 113 15.39 -15.83 -5.40
CA LEU A 113 15.97 -16.21 -6.69
C LEU A 113 15.45 -15.30 -7.81
N PHE A 114 16.21 -14.27 -8.15
CA PHE A 114 15.92 -13.45 -9.35
C PHE A 114 16.33 -14.15 -10.64
N ASP A 115 15.60 -13.86 -11.71
CA ASP A 115 15.86 -14.40 -13.04
C ASP A 115 17.24 -13.95 -13.54
N LYS A 116 17.87 -14.80 -14.36
CA LYS A 116 19.19 -14.55 -14.92
C LYS A 116 19.23 -14.80 -16.41
N GLU A 117 19.95 -13.95 -17.12
CA GLU A 117 20.30 -14.09 -18.53
C GLU A 117 21.82 -14.22 -18.65
N ASN A 118 22.30 -15.30 -19.28
CA ASN A 118 23.74 -15.58 -19.43
C ASN A 118 24.52 -15.55 -18.10
N GLY A 119 23.88 -15.92 -16.99
CA GLY A 119 24.48 -15.93 -15.65
C GLY A 119 24.46 -14.58 -14.91
N VAL A 120 24.02 -13.51 -15.56
CA VAL A 120 23.84 -12.16 -15.00
C VAL A 120 22.36 -11.95 -14.64
N ILE A 121 22.07 -11.15 -13.61
CA ILE A 121 20.69 -10.82 -13.22
C ILE A 121 19.96 -10.16 -14.41
N ALA A 122 18.79 -10.69 -14.74
CA ALA A 122 17.93 -10.13 -15.79
C ALA A 122 17.25 -8.85 -15.27
N LEU A 123 17.29 -7.80 -16.08
CA LEU A 123 16.74 -6.48 -15.74
C LEU A 123 15.72 -6.04 -16.79
N THR A 124 14.63 -5.46 -16.29
CA THR A 124 13.55 -4.89 -17.10
C THR A 124 13.33 -3.41 -16.83
N GLN A 125 12.44 -2.81 -17.62
CA GLN A 125 12.02 -1.41 -17.50
C GLN A 125 10.49 -1.33 -17.46
N GLU A 126 9.98 -0.47 -16.57
CA GLU A 126 8.57 -0.10 -16.48
C GLU A 126 8.42 1.41 -16.76
N GLY A 127 7.19 1.93 -16.74
CA GLY A 127 6.90 3.32 -17.06
C GLY A 127 7.67 4.30 -16.17
N ALA A 128 8.07 5.43 -16.76
CA ALA A 128 8.82 6.52 -16.13
C ALA A 128 10.24 6.18 -15.61
N HIS A 129 10.76 4.96 -15.83
CA HIS A 129 12.19 4.67 -15.65
C HIS A 129 12.97 5.05 -16.90
N SER A 130 14.16 5.62 -16.72
CA SER A 130 15.09 5.96 -17.81
C SER A 130 16.05 4.82 -18.19
N HIS A 131 16.25 3.84 -17.29
CA HIS A 131 17.17 2.72 -17.47
C HIS A 131 16.52 1.40 -17.03
N ARG A 132 17.05 0.26 -17.50
CA ARG A 132 16.66 -1.08 -17.05
C ARG A 132 17.26 -1.36 -15.66
N ARG A 133 16.44 -1.27 -14.62
CA ARG A 133 16.86 -1.42 -13.20
C ARG A 133 15.95 -2.31 -12.36
N ILE A 134 14.96 -2.93 -12.98
CA ILE A 134 13.94 -3.70 -12.27
C ILE A 134 14.32 -5.17 -12.33
N LEU A 135 14.66 -5.74 -11.18
CA LEU A 135 14.88 -7.17 -11.03
C LEU A 135 13.52 -7.87 -10.93
N HIS A 136 13.39 -9.00 -11.62
CA HIS A 136 12.18 -9.83 -11.59
C HIS A 136 12.52 -11.30 -11.33
N ALA A 137 11.51 -12.08 -10.95
CA ALA A 137 11.64 -13.51 -10.74
C ALA A 137 10.46 -14.28 -11.31
N ASN A 138 10.74 -15.47 -11.84
CA ASN A 138 9.77 -16.37 -12.46
C ASN A 138 8.94 -15.66 -13.55
N GLY A 139 9.59 -14.80 -14.35
CA GLY A 139 8.94 -13.94 -15.34
C GLY A 139 8.22 -12.75 -14.69
N ASP A 140 7.00 -12.99 -14.20
CA ASP A 140 6.07 -11.97 -13.71
C ASP A 140 5.50 -12.30 -12.31
N ALA A 141 6.26 -13.01 -11.48
CA ALA A 141 5.85 -13.42 -10.14
C ALA A 141 6.88 -13.05 -9.05
N THR A 142 7.53 -11.89 -9.20
CA THR A 142 8.62 -11.44 -8.33
C THR A 142 8.22 -11.38 -6.85
N GLY A 143 7.00 -10.89 -6.59
CA GLY A 143 6.46 -10.77 -5.24
C GLY A 143 6.27 -12.12 -4.55
N TYR A 144 5.83 -13.14 -5.29
CA TYR A 144 5.67 -14.50 -4.78
C TYR A 144 7.01 -15.08 -4.35
N GLU A 145 8.05 -14.94 -5.19
CA GLU A 145 9.39 -15.45 -4.92
C GLU A 145 10.03 -14.80 -3.69
N ILE A 146 9.88 -13.48 -3.53
CA ILE A 146 10.37 -12.77 -2.35
C ILE A 146 9.64 -13.25 -1.08
N VAL A 147 8.31 -13.34 -1.11
CA VAL A 147 7.53 -13.81 0.05
C VAL A 147 7.89 -15.24 0.39
N ARG A 148 8.06 -16.12 -0.60
CA ARG A 148 8.51 -17.51 -0.40
C ARG A 148 9.83 -17.54 0.37
N ALA A 149 10.86 -16.88 -0.14
CA ALA A 149 12.18 -16.87 0.48
C ALA A 149 12.16 -16.34 1.92
N LEU A 150 11.51 -15.20 2.14
CA LEU A 150 11.48 -14.59 3.48
C LEU A 150 10.60 -15.38 4.46
N ALA A 151 9.48 -15.95 4.02
CA ALA A 151 8.63 -16.79 4.87
C ALA A 151 9.36 -18.07 5.31
N GLU A 152 10.17 -18.67 4.43
CA GLU A 152 11.03 -19.81 4.79
C GLU A 152 12.05 -19.43 5.87
N GLN A 153 12.67 -18.25 5.78
CA GLN A 153 13.59 -17.74 6.81
C GLN A 153 12.86 -17.52 8.14
N VAL A 154 11.70 -16.86 8.11
CA VAL A 154 10.88 -16.61 9.31
C VAL A 154 10.52 -17.92 10.01
N ALA A 155 10.07 -18.93 9.26
CA ALA A 155 9.67 -20.23 9.83
C ALA A 155 10.83 -20.98 10.51
N GLN A 156 12.08 -20.71 10.12
CA GLN A 156 13.27 -21.34 10.69
C GLN A 156 13.89 -20.55 11.85
N HIS A 157 13.45 -19.31 12.08
CA HIS A 157 14.09 -18.40 13.02
C HIS A 157 13.53 -18.55 14.45
N LYS A 158 14.37 -18.97 15.39
CA LYS A 158 13.95 -19.29 16.78
C LYS A 158 13.44 -18.11 17.60
N ASN A 159 13.85 -16.90 17.24
CA ASN A 159 13.45 -15.67 17.93
C ASN A 159 12.17 -15.04 17.35
N ILE A 160 11.56 -15.65 16.33
CA ILE A 160 10.30 -15.17 15.75
C ILE A 160 9.18 -16.15 16.11
N GLU A 161 8.13 -15.62 16.72
CA GLU A 161 6.86 -16.31 16.89
C GLU A 161 5.83 -15.69 15.94
N VAL A 162 5.20 -16.52 15.10
CA VAL A 162 4.18 -16.07 14.14
C VAL A 162 2.80 -16.35 14.72
N TRP A 163 2.00 -15.29 14.84
CA TRP A 163 0.60 -15.32 15.23
C TRP A 163 -0.29 -15.10 14.00
N ASP A 164 -0.61 -16.20 13.33
CA ASP A 164 -1.58 -16.24 12.24
C ASP A 164 -3.01 -16.07 12.76
N GLU A 165 -3.91 -15.52 11.93
CA GLU A 165 -5.33 -15.27 12.23
C GLU A 165 -5.59 -14.43 13.50
N HIS A 166 -4.62 -13.60 13.90
CA HIS A 166 -4.76 -12.64 14.99
C HIS A 166 -5.02 -11.23 14.43
N PHE A 167 -5.94 -10.50 15.04
CA PHE A 167 -6.29 -9.15 14.60
C PHE A 167 -5.89 -8.11 15.63
N VAL A 168 -5.07 -7.14 15.24
CA VAL A 168 -4.75 -5.99 16.08
C VAL A 168 -5.92 -5.01 16.05
N ILE A 169 -6.60 -4.83 17.18
CA ILE A 169 -7.77 -3.96 17.29
C ILE A 169 -7.33 -2.51 17.35
N ASP A 170 -6.43 -2.19 18.29
CA ASP A 170 -5.90 -0.84 18.52
C ASP A 170 -4.50 -0.89 19.15
N LEU A 171 -3.74 0.19 19.02
CA LEU A 171 -2.47 0.38 19.71
C LEU A 171 -2.72 0.92 21.11
N ILE A 172 -1.90 0.50 22.08
CA ILE A 172 -1.90 1.08 23.42
C ILE A 172 -0.76 2.08 23.49
N THR A 173 -1.07 3.28 24.00
CA THR A 173 -0.09 4.36 24.20
C THR A 173 -0.09 4.81 25.66
N ASP A 174 1.09 5.17 26.17
CA ASP A 174 1.29 5.69 27.52
C ASP A 174 2.48 6.67 27.49
N GLY A 175 2.33 7.84 28.10
CA GLY A 175 3.38 8.86 28.13
C GLY A 175 3.87 9.34 26.75
N GLY A 176 3.06 9.22 25.68
CA GLY A 176 3.45 9.56 24.32
C GLY A 176 4.25 8.47 23.57
N GLU A 177 4.46 7.31 24.20
CA GLU A 177 5.06 6.13 23.57
C GLU A 177 4.00 5.07 23.25
N CYS A 178 4.23 4.27 22.21
CA CYS A 178 3.50 3.04 21.97
C CYS A 178 4.09 1.93 22.83
N VAL A 179 3.22 1.27 23.60
CA VAL A 179 3.61 0.29 24.62
C VAL A 179 3.17 -1.12 24.29
N GLY A 180 2.48 -1.29 23.17
CA GLY A 180 1.93 -2.56 22.74
C GLY A 180 0.63 -2.40 21.95
N ALA A 181 -0.10 -3.50 21.85
CA ALA A 181 -1.33 -3.58 21.09
C ALA A 181 -2.40 -4.42 21.80
N LEU A 182 -3.67 -4.02 21.63
CA LEU A 182 -4.82 -4.84 21.96
C LEU A 182 -5.09 -5.80 20.80
N VAL A 183 -5.02 -7.10 21.06
CA VAL A 183 -5.09 -8.14 20.03
C VAL A 183 -6.28 -9.05 20.27
N GLN A 184 -7.04 -9.35 19.22
CA GLN A 184 -8.03 -10.42 19.20
C GLN A 184 -7.39 -11.71 18.69
N ARG A 185 -7.53 -12.78 19.48
CA ARG A 185 -7.16 -14.14 19.13
C ARG A 185 -8.18 -14.81 18.22
N PRO A 186 -7.78 -15.88 17.52
CA PRO A 186 -8.71 -16.86 16.98
C PRO A 186 -9.71 -17.29 18.06
N GLY A 187 -11.01 -17.25 17.74
CA GLY A 187 -12.09 -17.54 18.71
C GLY A 187 -12.61 -16.34 19.50
N GLY A 188 -12.04 -15.14 19.32
CA GLY A 188 -12.63 -13.87 19.77
C GLY A 188 -12.12 -13.32 21.11
N GLY A 189 -11.36 -14.12 21.87
CA GLY A 189 -10.73 -13.67 23.11
C GLY A 189 -9.70 -12.56 22.87
N ARG A 190 -9.62 -11.59 23.77
CA ARG A 190 -8.70 -10.45 23.67
C ARG A 190 -7.52 -10.61 24.64
N LEU A 191 -6.39 -10.03 24.29
CA LEU A 191 -5.20 -9.95 25.14
C LEU A 191 -4.46 -8.63 24.91
N PHE A 192 -3.61 -8.28 25.86
CA PHE A 192 -2.65 -7.21 25.72
C PHE A 192 -1.29 -7.77 25.32
N LEU A 193 -0.76 -7.34 24.18
CA LEU A 193 0.59 -7.67 23.74
C LEU A 193 1.49 -6.46 24.00
N GLN A 194 2.33 -6.54 25.02
CA GLN A 194 3.24 -5.49 25.45
C GLN A 194 4.62 -5.67 24.80
N ALA A 195 5.22 -4.57 24.33
CA ALA A 195 6.56 -4.60 23.74
C ALA A 195 7.34 -3.30 23.92
N ASP A 196 8.64 -3.36 23.62
CA ASP A 196 9.54 -2.21 23.67
C ASP A 196 9.50 -1.39 22.38
N ALA A 197 9.07 -2.00 21.27
CA ALA A 197 8.82 -1.35 19.98
C ALA A 197 7.70 -2.05 19.21
N THR A 198 6.87 -1.27 18.52
CA THR A 198 5.81 -1.77 17.61
C THR A 198 6.07 -1.26 16.21
N ILE A 199 6.10 -2.17 15.24
CA ILE A 199 6.34 -1.87 13.83
C ILE A 199 5.10 -2.22 13.01
N LEU A 200 4.51 -1.21 12.35
CA LEU A 200 3.40 -1.37 11.43
C LEU A 200 3.90 -1.68 10.02
N CYS A 201 3.50 -2.84 9.50
CA CYS A 201 3.82 -3.35 8.16
C CYS A 201 2.57 -3.89 7.46
N SER A 202 1.39 -3.32 7.76
CA SER A 202 0.09 -3.91 7.46
C SER A 202 -0.36 -3.80 5.99
N GLY A 203 0.44 -3.19 5.13
CA GLY A 203 0.06 -2.88 3.75
C GLY A 203 -0.92 -1.70 3.63
N GLY A 204 -1.44 -1.50 2.42
CA GLY A 204 -2.31 -0.37 2.09
C GLY A 204 -3.81 -0.63 2.24
N ALA A 205 -4.58 0.17 1.50
CA ALA A 205 -6.04 0.25 1.63
C ALA A 205 -6.78 0.11 0.28
N GLY A 206 -6.34 -0.80 -0.59
CA GLY A 206 -7.00 -1.01 -1.90
C GLY A 206 -8.47 -1.42 -1.79
N GLN A 207 -8.86 -2.15 -0.74
CA GLN A 207 -10.23 -2.63 -0.53
C GLN A 207 -11.23 -1.52 -0.17
N LEU A 208 -10.79 -0.27 -0.02
CA LEU A 208 -11.70 0.88 0.05
C LEU A 208 -12.47 1.09 -1.26
N TYR A 209 -11.95 0.57 -2.38
CA TYR A 209 -12.54 0.68 -3.70
C TYR A 209 -13.06 -0.67 -4.18
N ARG A 210 -14.22 -0.67 -4.85
CA ARG A 210 -14.81 -1.90 -5.41
C ARG A 210 -13.91 -2.55 -6.47
N TYR A 211 -13.22 -1.72 -7.25
CA TYR A 211 -12.30 -2.15 -8.29
C TYR A 211 -10.87 -1.91 -7.80
N THR A 212 -10.21 -2.97 -7.37
CA THR A 212 -8.84 -2.93 -6.87
C THR A 212 -8.09 -4.18 -7.27
N THR A 213 -6.78 -4.05 -7.52
CA THR A 213 -5.89 -5.19 -7.72
C THR A 213 -5.40 -5.80 -6.41
N ASN A 214 -5.79 -5.23 -5.27
CA ASN A 214 -5.33 -5.67 -3.96
C ASN A 214 -6.12 -6.89 -3.49
N PRO A 215 -5.49 -7.85 -2.77
CA PRO A 215 -6.21 -8.90 -2.05
C PRO A 215 -7.19 -8.34 -1.01
N GLU A 216 -8.09 -9.20 -0.54
CA GLU A 216 -9.16 -8.86 0.41
C GLU A 216 -8.63 -8.33 1.76
N VAL A 217 -7.35 -8.60 2.08
CA VAL A 217 -6.72 -8.18 3.32
C VAL A 217 -6.30 -6.70 3.34
N ALA A 218 -6.25 -6.00 2.20
CA ALA A 218 -5.77 -4.61 2.12
C ALA A 218 -6.84 -3.58 2.53
N THR A 219 -7.20 -3.57 3.82
CA THR A 219 -8.31 -2.77 4.38
C THR A 219 -7.88 -1.49 5.11
N GLY A 220 -6.58 -1.15 5.08
CA GLY A 220 -6.06 0.07 5.72
C GLY A 220 -5.97 0.01 7.25
N ASP A 221 -5.88 -1.19 7.83
CA ASP A 221 -5.96 -1.39 9.28
C ASP A 221 -4.87 -0.63 10.05
N GLY A 222 -3.61 -0.71 9.60
CA GLY A 222 -2.48 -0.05 10.26
C GLY A 222 -2.59 1.48 10.27
N VAL A 223 -3.03 2.08 9.16
CA VAL A 223 -3.31 3.54 9.10
C VAL A 223 -4.39 3.91 10.09
N ALA A 224 -5.47 3.14 10.16
CA ALA A 224 -6.59 3.43 11.04
C ALA A 224 -6.24 3.31 12.53
N ILE A 225 -5.54 2.24 12.95
CA ILE A 225 -5.10 2.08 14.35
C ILE A 225 -4.06 3.14 14.74
N ALA A 226 -3.18 3.53 13.82
CA ALA A 226 -2.19 4.58 14.07
C ALA A 226 -2.88 5.95 14.22
N TYR A 227 -3.80 6.30 13.32
CA TYR A 227 -4.58 7.54 13.42
C TYR A 227 -5.36 7.61 14.73
N ARG A 228 -6.03 6.51 15.11
CA ARG A 228 -6.75 6.42 16.37
C ARG A 228 -5.83 6.53 17.58
N ALA A 229 -4.60 6.03 17.51
CA ALA A 229 -3.60 6.20 18.57
C ALA A 229 -3.03 7.63 18.67
N GLY A 230 -3.29 8.50 17.68
CA GLY A 230 -2.78 9.88 17.61
C GLY A 230 -1.59 10.06 16.68
N ALA A 231 -1.27 9.06 15.83
CA ALA A 231 -0.21 9.21 14.84
C ALA A 231 -0.61 10.21 13.76
N HIS A 232 0.35 10.97 13.25
CA HIS A 232 0.15 11.86 12.12
C HIS A 232 0.03 11.04 10.83
N ILE A 233 -1.06 11.23 10.09
CA ILE A 233 -1.29 10.58 8.80
C ILE A 233 -1.08 11.61 7.71
N ARG A 234 -0.30 11.27 6.68
CA ARG A 234 0.11 12.19 5.62
C ARG A 234 -0.48 11.75 4.28
N ASP A 235 -0.97 12.70 3.50
CA ASP A 235 -1.16 12.59 2.05
C ASP A 235 -2.11 11.46 1.58
N MET A 236 -3.17 11.20 2.34
CA MET A 236 -4.13 10.12 2.06
C MET A 236 -4.88 10.30 0.73
N GLU A 237 -4.99 11.52 0.20
CA GLU A 237 -5.66 11.79 -1.06
C GLU A 237 -5.00 11.14 -2.29
N PHE A 238 -3.73 10.76 -2.18
CA PHE A 238 -2.95 10.16 -3.27
C PHE A 238 -3.11 8.65 -3.30
N ILE A 239 -4.14 8.20 -4.02
CA ILE A 239 -4.39 6.78 -4.35
C ILE A 239 -4.07 6.54 -5.81
N GLN A 240 -3.06 5.71 -6.09
CA GLN A 240 -2.71 5.35 -7.46
C GLN A 240 -3.70 4.31 -8.00
N PHE A 241 -4.27 4.62 -9.16
CA PHE A 241 -5.05 3.67 -9.95
C PHE A 241 -4.14 3.10 -11.03
N HIS A 242 -3.94 1.78 -11.03
CA HIS A 242 -3.20 1.13 -12.12
C HIS A 242 -4.08 1.12 -13.38
N PRO A 243 -3.56 1.50 -14.56
CA PRO A 243 -4.37 1.62 -15.77
C PRO A 243 -4.90 0.27 -16.29
N THR A 244 -4.12 -0.80 -16.11
CA THR A 244 -4.40 -2.10 -16.74
C THR A 244 -4.71 -3.18 -15.72
N ALA A 245 -5.93 -3.22 -15.21
CA ALA A 245 -6.46 -4.38 -14.48
C ALA A 245 -7.46 -5.15 -15.37
N LEU A 246 -7.40 -6.47 -15.33
CA LEU A 246 -8.26 -7.35 -16.11
C LEU A 246 -9.74 -7.00 -15.88
N SER A 247 -10.45 -6.82 -16.99
CA SER A 247 -11.87 -6.50 -17.03
C SER A 247 -12.62 -7.57 -17.80
N TYR A 248 -12.62 -8.78 -17.23
CA TYR A 248 -13.23 -9.95 -17.85
C TYR A 248 -14.31 -10.57 -16.94
N PRO A 249 -15.47 -10.97 -17.47
CA PRO A 249 -16.54 -11.57 -16.67
C PRO A 249 -16.06 -12.77 -15.84
N GLY A 250 -16.40 -12.78 -14.55
CA GLY A 250 -16.01 -13.85 -13.62
C GLY A 250 -14.55 -13.81 -13.16
N ALA A 251 -13.69 -13.01 -13.78
CA ALA A 251 -12.32 -12.80 -13.33
C ALA A 251 -12.26 -11.73 -12.22
N PRO A 252 -11.36 -11.87 -11.24
CA PRO A 252 -11.03 -10.77 -10.35
C PRO A 252 -10.38 -9.63 -11.14
N ARG A 253 -10.23 -8.46 -10.51
CA ARG A 253 -9.45 -7.33 -11.05
C ARG A 253 -7.95 -7.62 -10.96
N PHE A 254 -7.52 -8.68 -11.63
CA PHE A 254 -6.14 -9.13 -11.69
C PHE A 254 -5.29 -8.07 -12.40
N LEU A 255 -4.13 -7.76 -11.83
CA LEU A 255 -3.19 -6.82 -12.43
C LEU A 255 -2.65 -7.39 -13.75
N ILE A 256 -2.66 -6.60 -14.82
CA ILE A 256 -1.84 -6.87 -16.00
C ILE A 256 -0.65 -5.91 -15.91
N SER A 257 0.53 -6.46 -15.60
CA SER A 257 1.74 -5.70 -15.29
C SER A 257 2.02 -4.59 -16.30
N GLU A 258 2.53 -3.45 -15.80
CA GLU A 258 3.03 -2.38 -16.64
C GLU A 258 4.19 -2.83 -17.56
N ALA A 259 4.93 -3.86 -17.15
CA ALA A 259 5.95 -4.49 -17.99
C ALA A 259 5.40 -4.98 -19.34
N VAL A 260 4.10 -5.35 -19.44
CA VAL A 260 3.47 -5.72 -20.71
C VAL A 260 3.48 -4.55 -21.70
N ARG A 261 3.26 -3.31 -21.24
CA ARG A 261 3.42 -2.09 -22.05
C ARG A 261 4.90 -1.79 -22.32
N GLY A 262 5.77 -2.06 -21.34
CA GLY A 262 7.23 -1.96 -21.49
C GLY A 262 7.80 -2.85 -22.62
N GLU A 263 7.19 -4.00 -22.86
CA GLU A 263 7.51 -4.93 -23.96
C GLU A 263 6.68 -4.66 -25.23
N GLY A 264 6.15 -3.45 -25.40
CA GLY A 264 5.55 -3.00 -26.68
C GLY A 264 4.03 -3.05 -26.79
N ALA A 265 3.30 -3.57 -25.78
CA ALA A 265 1.84 -3.63 -25.84
C ALA A 265 1.18 -2.25 -26.02
N VAL A 266 0.18 -2.19 -26.89
CA VAL A 266 -0.54 -0.96 -27.23
C VAL A 266 -1.95 -0.92 -26.62
N LEU A 267 -2.43 0.28 -26.28
CA LEU A 267 -3.79 0.47 -25.76
C LEU A 267 -4.74 0.83 -26.89
N ARG A 268 -5.85 0.08 -27.00
CA ARG A 268 -6.88 0.27 -28.03
C ARG A 268 -8.25 0.47 -27.40
N ASN A 269 -9.07 1.36 -27.95
CA ASN A 269 -10.46 1.49 -27.51
C ASN A 269 -11.32 0.32 -28.02
N ILE A 270 -12.61 0.31 -27.70
CA ILE A 270 -13.54 -0.76 -28.10
C ILE A 270 -13.72 -0.87 -29.63
N ASN A 271 -13.35 0.18 -30.38
CA ASN A 271 -13.39 0.21 -31.84
C ASN A 271 -12.06 -0.24 -32.49
N GLY A 272 -11.05 -0.61 -31.68
CA GLY A 272 -9.73 -1.05 -32.13
C GLY A 272 -8.72 0.06 -32.42
N GLU A 273 -9.08 1.33 -32.16
CA GLU A 273 -8.23 2.48 -32.40
C GLU A 273 -7.20 2.63 -31.28
N ARG A 274 -5.92 2.80 -31.64
CA ARG A 274 -4.88 3.20 -30.68
C ARG A 274 -5.09 4.66 -30.30
N PHE A 275 -5.27 4.95 -29.01
CA PHE A 275 -5.75 6.27 -28.58
C PHE A 275 -4.72 7.12 -27.83
N MET A 276 -3.65 6.52 -27.28
CA MET A 276 -2.73 7.24 -26.39
C MET A 276 -2.01 8.43 -27.05
N GLU A 277 -1.87 8.42 -28.38
CA GLU A 277 -1.33 9.55 -29.15
C GLU A 277 -2.11 10.86 -28.97
N ARG A 278 -3.40 10.78 -28.62
CA ARG A 278 -4.23 11.96 -28.34
C ARG A 278 -4.00 12.55 -26.95
N TYR A 279 -3.35 11.80 -26.05
CA TYR A 279 -3.27 12.13 -24.62
C TYR A 279 -1.85 12.45 -24.16
N HIS A 280 -0.82 11.78 -24.69
CA HIS A 280 0.55 11.99 -24.22
C HIS A 280 1.61 11.54 -25.26
N GLU A 281 2.72 12.27 -25.33
CA GLU A 281 3.82 11.97 -26.27
C GLU A 281 4.54 10.64 -25.97
N LEU A 282 4.61 10.25 -24.70
CA LEU A 282 5.15 8.95 -24.26
C LEU A 282 4.19 7.76 -24.51
N LEU A 283 3.02 8.01 -25.12
CA LEU A 283 2.04 6.98 -25.48
C LEU A 283 1.71 6.05 -24.28
N GLU A 284 1.76 4.73 -24.44
CA GLU A 284 1.49 3.74 -23.40
C GLU A 284 2.51 3.76 -22.24
N LEU A 285 3.67 4.39 -22.40
CA LEU A 285 4.68 4.52 -21.34
C LEU A 285 4.57 5.83 -20.54
N ALA A 286 3.52 6.62 -20.79
CA ALA A 286 3.20 7.78 -19.96
C ALA A 286 2.95 7.38 -18.48
N PRO A 287 3.10 8.32 -17.53
CA PRO A 287 2.76 8.12 -16.12
C PRO A 287 1.37 7.50 -15.91
N ARG A 288 1.26 6.62 -14.90
CA ARG A 288 0.07 5.80 -14.63
C ARG A 288 -1.21 6.62 -14.48
N ASP A 289 -1.13 7.76 -13.81
CA ASP A 289 -2.27 8.65 -13.59
C ASP A 289 -2.80 9.22 -14.92
N ILE A 290 -1.92 9.56 -15.86
CA ILE A 290 -2.27 10.03 -17.21
C ILE A 290 -2.93 8.90 -18.00
N VAL A 291 -2.32 7.72 -18.06
CA VAL A 291 -2.85 6.56 -18.79
C VAL A 291 -4.21 6.15 -18.23
N ALA A 292 -4.36 6.08 -16.90
CA ALA A 292 -5.63 5.74 -16.26
C ALA A 292 -6.74 6.74 -16.62
N ARG A 293 -6.45 8.05 -16.62
CA ARG A 293 -7.43 9.08 -17.01
C ARG A 293 -7.80 9.00 -18.49
N ALA A 294 -6.83 8.71 -19.36
CA ALA A 294 -7.06 8.49 -20.79
C ALA A 294 -7.99 7.29 -21.03
N ILE A 295 -7.77 6.17 -20.34
CA ILE A 295 -8.64 4.98 -20.43
C ILE A 295 -10.07 5.32 -20.01
N VAL A 296 -10.26 6.05 -18.89
CA VAL A 296 -11.60 6.46 -18.46
C VAL A 296 -12.27 7.38 -19.49
N SER A 297 -11.53 8.32 -20.10
CA SER A 297 -12.05 9.17 -21.18
C SER A 297 -12.57 8.33 -22.35
N GLU A 298 -11.80 7.34 -22.80
CA GLU A 298 -12.21 6.46 -23.90
C GLU A 298 -13.43 5.60 -23.53
N MET A 299 -13.46 5.06 -22.30
CA MET A 299 -14.60 4.29 -21.79
C MET A 299 -15.89 5.12 -21.80
N GLU A 300 -15.82 6.38 -21.37
CA GLU A 300 -16.96 7.30 -21.38
C GLU A 300 -17.41 7.66 -22.80
N GLN A 301 -16.47 8.03 -23.68
CA GLN A 301 -16.74 8.40 -25.07
C GLN A 301 -17.38 7.25 -25.86
N THR A 302 -16.91 6.02 -25.63
CA THR A 302 -17.39 4.82 -26.32
C THR A 302 -18.51 4.09 -25.57
N LYS A 303 -18.91 4.57 -24.38
CA LYS A 303 -19.89 3.93 -23.49
C LYS A 303 -19.54 2.48 -23.15
N SER A 304 -18.23 2.20 -23.04
CA SER A 304 -17.68 0.90 -22.68
C SER A 304 -17.31 0.84 -21.20
N THR A 305 -17.16 -0.37 -20.66
CA THR A 305 -16.68 -0.62 -19.30
C THR A 305 -15.19 -1.01 -19.24
N PHE A 306 -14.53 -1.10 -20.41
CA PHE A 306 -13.11 -1.42 -20.56
C PHE A 306 -12.57 -0.92 -21.90
N VAL A 307 -11.25 -0.93 -22.01
CA VAL A 307 -10.49 -0.82 -23.27
C VAL A 307 -9.65 -2.09 -23.45
N TYR A 308 -8.88 -2.19 -24.52
CA TYR A 308 -8.01 -3.32 -24.80
C TYR A 308 -6.53 -2.99 -24.61
N LEU A 309 -5.77 -3.94 -24.08
CA LEU A 309 -4.31 -3.99 -24.16
C LEU A 309 -3.92 -5.08 -25.16
N ASP A 310 -3.15 -4.72 -26.18
CA ASP A 310 -2.80 -5.57 -27.31
C ASP A 310 -1.30 -5.82 -27.36
N ILE A 311 -0.91 -7.07 -27.07
CA ILE A 311 0.47 -7.59 -27.23
C ILE A 311 0.56 -8.66 -28.32
N THR A 312 -0.45 -8.79 -29.17
CA THR A 312 -0.56 -9.88 -30.17
C THR A 312 0.46 -9.80 -31.31
N HIS A 313 1.17 -8.68 -31.42
CA HIS A 313 2.28 -8.51 -32.37
C HIS A 313 3.56 -9.21 -31.92
N GLU A 314 3.66 -9.55 -30.64
CA GLU A 314 4.79 -10.28 -30.07
C GLU A 314 4.66 -11.79 -30.26
N SER A 315 5.79 -12.50 -30.25
CA SER A 315 5.76 -13.96 -30.41
C SER A 315 5.11 -14.64 -29.20
N ALA A 316 4.32 -15.70 -29.46
CA ALA A 316 3.69 -16.48 -28.39
C ALA A 316 4.71 -17.06 -27.40
N ASP A 317 5.91 -17.42 -27.87
CA ASP A 317 6.98 -17.94 -27.01
C ASP A 317 7.51 -16.85 -26.07
N MET A 318 7.69 -15.61 -26.56
CA MET A 318 8.07 -14.49 -25.70
C MET A 318 7.00 -14.25 -24.63
N VAL A 319 5.73 -14.14 -25.01
CA VAL A 319 4.64 -13.86 -24.08
C VAL A 319 4.54 -14.93 -22.99
N ARG A 320 4.60 -16.22 -23.35
CA ARG A 320 4.52 -17.33 -22.38
C ARG A 320 5.75 -17.41 -21.48
N HIS A 321 6.92 -17.03 -21.99
CA HIS A 321 8.15 -17.04 -21.21
C HIS A 321 8.25 -15.83 -20.26
N ARG A 322 7.88 -14.65 -20.75
CA ARG A 322 8.01 -13.37 -20.03
C ARG A 322 6.88 -13.14 -19.03
N PHE A 323 5.66 -13.52 -19.40
CA PHE A 323 4.44 -13.27 -18.64
C PHE A 323 3.68 -14.57 -18.34
N PRO A 324 4.33 -15.60 -17.76
CA PRO A 324 3.71 -16.90 -17.56
C PRO A 324 2.49 -16.82 -16.64
N THR A 325 2.53 -16.01 -15.57
CA THR A 325 1.42 -15.89 -14.62
C THR A 325 0.24 -15.17 -15.26
N ILE A 326 0.47 -14.07 -15.97
CA ILE A 326 -0.57 -13.37 -16.71
C ILE A 326 -1.18 -14.29 -17.78
N TYR A 327 -0.35 -14.97 -18.57
CA TYR A 327 -0.79 -15.92 -19.60
C TYR A 327 -1.68 -17.02 -19.00
N GLN A 328 -1.22 -17.70 -17.94
CA GLN A 328 -1.98 -18.79 -17.31
C GLN A 328 -3.25 -18.29 -16.61
N THR A 329 -3.25 -17.06 -16.09
CA THR A 329 -4.44 -16.47 -15.48
C THR A 329 -5.50 -16.18 -16.55
N CYS A 330 -5.16 -15.47 -17.62
CA CYS A 330 -6.07 -15.19 -18.74
C CYS A 330 -6.53 -16.49 -19.42
N MET A 331 -5.55 -17.36 -19.72
CA MET A 331 -5.58 -18.82 -19.67
C MET A 331 -6.87 -19.47 -19.12
N SER A 332 -6.95 -19.44 -17.79
CA SER A 332 -8.02 -20.07 -17.01
C SER A 332 -9.43 -19.51 -17.26
N TYR A 333 -9.54 -18.32 -17.84
CA TYR A 333 -10.80 -17.67 -18.21
C TYR A 333 -11.14 -17.80 -19.70
N GLY A 334 -10.35 -18.55 -20.47
CA GLY A 334 -10.59 -18.73 -21.91
C GLY A 334 -10.11 -17.56 -22.77
N LEU A 335 -9.19 -16.72 -22.28
CA LEU A 335 -8.59 -15.60 -23.00
C LEU A 335 -7.11 -15.90 -23.37
N ASP A 336 -6.82 -16.17 -24.65
CA ASP A 336 -5.44 -16.42 -25.10
C ASP A 336 -4.78 -15.10 -25.51
N ILE A 337 -3.96 -14.55 -24.62
CA ILE A 337 -3.31 -13.24 -24.83
C ILE A 337 -2.26 -13.22 -25.97
N THR A 338 -1.98 -14.37 -26.58
CA THR A 338 -1.11 -14.45 -27.78
C THR A 338 -1.88 -14.24 -29.08
N SER A 339 -3.21 -14.32 -29.06
CA SER A 339 -4.09 -14.09 -30.21
C SER A 339 -5.21 -13.08 -29.95
N ASP A 340 -5.60 -12.90 -28.69
CA ASP A 340 -6.71 -12.06 -28.26
C ASP A 340 -6.22 -10.77 -27.59
N TRP A 341 -6.99 -9.69 -27.72
CA TRP A 341 -6.72 -8.47 -26.96
C TRP A 341 -7.24 -8.57 -25.53
N ILE A 342 -6.46 -8.09 -24.56
CA ILE A 342 -6.79 -8.19 -23.13
C ILE A 342 -7.74 -7.05 -22.74
N PRO A 343 -8.99 -7.31 -22.31
CA PRO A 343 -9.86 -6.25 -21.83
C PRO A 343 -9.38 -5.76 -20.47
N VAL A 344 -9.11 -4.47 -20.35
CA VAL A 344 -8.53 -3.83 -19.18
C VAL A 344 -9.28 -2.56 -18.80
N ALA A 345 -9.30 -2.26 -17.50
CA ALA A 345 -9.82 -1.01 -16.96
C ALA A 345 -9.00 -0.58 -15.72
N PRO A 346 -9.03 0.71 -15.34
CA PRO A 346 -8.28 1.17 -14.19
C PRO A 346 -8.84 0.62 -12.87
N ALA A 347 -7.96 0.34 -11.92
CA ALA A 347 -8.33 -0.15 -10.59
C ALA A 347 -7.40 0.42 -9.52
N ALA A 348 -7.92 0.66 -8.31
CA ALA A 348 -7.13 1.14 -7.18
C ALA A 348 -6.01 0.15 -6.85
N HIS A 349 -4.77 0.63 -6.73
CA HIS A 349 -3.59 -0.23 -6.72
C HIS A 349 -2.64 0.02 -5.56
N TYR A 350 -2.33 1.28 -5.26
CA TYR A 350 -1.34 1.63 -4.23
C TYR A 350 -1.74 2.92 -3.50
N MET A 351 -1.45 2.97 -2.21
CA MET A 351 -1.62 4.16 -1.36
C MET A 351 -0.27 4.84 -1.14
N MET A 352 -0.10 6.09 -1.60
CA MET A 352 1.16 6.84 -1.42
C MET A 352 1.22 7.54 -0.06
N GLY A 353 0.06 7.96 0.45
CA GLY A 353 -0.09 8.44 1.82
C GLY A 353 0.02 7.32 2.86
N GLY A 354 -0.17 7.67 4.12
CA GLY A 354 -0.11 6.72 5.23
C GLY A 354 0.47 7.36 6.49
N ILE A 355 1.03 6.54 7.36
CA ILE A 355 1.62 7.02 8.62
C ILE A 355 2.87 7.84 8.31
N LYS A 356 2.89 9.12 8.71
CA LYS A 356 4.07 9.95 8.56
C LYS A 356 5.20 9.37 9.41
N THR A 357 6.36 9.18 8.79
CA THR A 357 7.57 8.70 9.46
C THR A 357 8.76 9.62 9.17
N ASP A 358 9.76 9.57 10.03
CA ASP A 358 11.08 10.12 9.75
C ASP A 358 11.90 9.18 8.84
N LEU A 359 13.17 9.54 8.58
CA LEU A 359 14.06 8.72 7.76
C LEU A 359 14.42 7.37 8.39
N ASN A 360 14.12 7.15 9.67
CA ASN A 360 14.34 5.90 10.38
C ASN A 360 13.04 5.09 10.54
N GLY A 361 11.93 5.54 9.93
CA GLY A 361 10.64 4.89 10.02
C GLY A 361 9.89 5.13 11.34
N GLU A 362 10.35 6.05 12.19
CA GLU A 362 9.72 6.40 13.48
C GLU A 362 8.57 7.39 13.26
N SER A 363 7.43 7.15 13.91
CA SER A 363 6.28 8.07 13.87
C SER A 363 6.40 9.18 14.91
N ASN A 364 5.41 10.08 15.02
CA ASN A 364 5.37 11.07 16.11
C ASN A 364 5.07 10.44 17.49
N ILE A 365 4.62 9.18 17.53
CA ILE A 365 4.45 8.41 18.77
C ILE A 365 5.75 7.63 18.98
N GLY A 366 6.44 7.88 20.10
CA GLY A 366 7.71 7.22 20.39
C GLY A 366 7.56 5.70 20.40
N ARG A 367 8.56 4.96 19.91
CA ARG A 367 8.54 3.48 19.81
C ARG A 367 7.48 2.89 18.89
N LEU A 368 6.73 3.72 18.16
CA LEU A 368 5.86 3.29 17.06
C LEU A 368 6.54 3.59 15.73
N PHE A 369 6.79 2.54 14.97
CA PHE A 369 7.44 2.59 13.66
C PHE A 369 6.49 2.13 12.56
N ALA A 370 6.75 2.53 11.33
CA ALA A 370 6.01 2.07 10.17
C ALA A 370 6.91 1.98 8.93
N CYS A 371 6.74 0.92 8.14
CA CYS A 371 7.39 0.78 6.84
C CYS A 371 6.55 -0.03 5.85
N GLY A 372 6.85 0.13 4.56
CA GLY A 372 6.06 -0.40 3.46
C GLY A 372 4.84 0.47 3.16
N GLU A 373 3.84 -0.07 2.47
CA GLU A 373 2.71 0.72 1.95
C GLU A 373 1.86 1.40 3.04
N VAL A 374 1.95 0.96 4.31
CA VAL A 374 1.23 1.62 5.42
C VAL A 374 1.84 2.98 5.80
N SER A 375 3.10 3.21 5.46
CA SER A 375 3.86 4.42 5.80
C SER A 375 3.86 5.41 4.65
N SER A 376 3.85 6.70 4.99
CA SER A 376 4.30 7.78 4.13
C SER A 376 5.71 8.18 4.60
N THR A 377 6.75 7.64 3.95
CA THR A 377 8.16 7.97 4.23
C THR A 377 8.61 9.27 3.55
N GLY A 378 7.89 9.68 2.48
CA GLY A 378 8.25 10.79 1.61
C GLY A 378 8.88 10.34 0.28
N VAL A 379 9.17 9.04 0.11
CA VAL A 379 9.74 8.50 -1.13
C VAL A 379 8.81 8.67 -2.33
N GLN A 380 7.50 8.46 -2.14
CA GLN A 380 6.56 8.29 -3.27
C GLN A 380 5.96 9.59 -3.80
N GLY A 381 5.96 10.66 -2.99
CA GLY A 381 5.27 11.90 -3.31
C GLY A 381 3.81 11.72 -3.73
N ALA A 382 3.37 12.47 -4.74
CA ALA A 382 1.99 12.43 -5.24
C ALA A 382 1.70 11.26 -6.18
N ASN A 383 2.72 10.54 -6.65
CA ASN A 383 2.57 9.40 -7.54
C ASN A 383 3.81 8.50 -7.49
N ARG A 384 3.59 7.22 -7.18
CA ARG A 384 4.66 6.24 -7.06
C ARG A 384 5.26 5.85 -8.42
N LEU A 385 6.59 5.85 -8.51
CA LEU A 385 7.34 5.17 -9.57
C LEU A 385 7.21 3.65 -9.42
N ALA A 386 6.99 2.97 -10.54
CA ALA A 386 6.86 1.52 -10.57
C ALA A 386 8.07 0.82 -9.90
N SER A 387 7.81 -0.29 -9.21
CA SER A 387 8.84 -1.13 -8.58
C SER A 387 9.67 -0.52 -7.43
N ASN A 388 9.43 0.75 -7.03
CA ASN A 388 10.04 1.35 -5.84
C ASN A 388 9.47 0.83 -4.50
N SER A 389 8.21 0.37 -4.45
CA SER A 389 7.54 0.04 -3.19
C SER A 389 8.16 -1.16 -2.46
N LEU A 390 8.68 -2.15 -3.19
CA LEU A 390 9.36 -3.30 -2.59
C LEU A 390 10.74 -2.88 -2.04
N SER A 391 11.46 -2.01 -2.75
CA SER A 391 12.75 -1.48 -2.30
C SER A 391 12.60 -0.62 -1.04
N GLU A 392 11.59 0.26 -1.02
CA GLU A 392 11.25 1.09 0.14
C GLU A 392 11.02 0.23 1.39
N ALA A 393 10.23 -0.85 1.27
CA ALA A 393 9.95 -1.74 2.38
C ALA A 393 11.21 -2.37 3.00
N VAL A 394 12.18 -2.76 2.17
CA VAL A 394 13.44 -3.38 2.63
C VAL A 394 14.37 -2.34 3.27
N VAL A 395 14.53 -1.19 2.62
CA VAL A 395 15.40 -0.10 3.09
C VAL A 395 14.92 0.40 4.45
N PHE A 396 13.66 0.81 4.56
CA PHE A 396 13.13 1.34 5.81
C PHE A 396 12.97 0.27 6.89
N GLY A 397 12.67 -0.98 6.51
CA GLY A 397 12.66 -2.11 7.45
C GLY A 397 14.02 -2.32 8.14
N ARG A 398 15.13 -2.19 7.39
CA ARG A 398 16.49 -2.25 7.97
C ARG A 398 16.73 -1.11 8.95
N ARG A 399 16.46 0.13 8.51
CA ARG A 399 16.70 1.35 9.30
C ARG A 399 15.90 1.39 10.60
N ILE A 400 14.66 0.90 10.60
CA ILE A 400 13.85 0.77 11.81
C ILE A 400 14.56 -0.10 12.85
N ILE A 401 15.15 -1.23 12.45
CA ILE A 401 15.83 -2.12 13.39
C ILE A 401 17.13 -1.51 13.91
N GLU A 402 17.88 -0.82 13.05
CA GLU A 402 19.06 -0.06 13.47
C GLU A 402 18.68 0.99 14.52
N ARG A 403 17.58 1.72 14.29
CA ARG A 403 17.05 2.71 15.24
C ARG A 403 16.57 2.09 16.55
N ILE A 404 15.85 0.97 16.50
CA ILE A 404 15.38 0.24 17.68
C ILE A 404 16.54 -0.23 18.56
N ARG A 405 17.68 -0.60 17.96
CA ARG A 405 18.89 -1.01 18.71
C ARG A 405 19.51 0.12 19.53
N GLU A 406 19.28 1.37 19.14
CA GLU A 406 19.75 2.55 19.86
C GLU A 406 18.80 3.01 20.98
N LEU A 407 17.57 2.50 21.01
CA LEU A 407 16.60 2.91 22.02
C LEU A 407 16.99 2.40 23.41
N PRO A 408 16.78 3.21 24.46
CA PRO A 408 16.96 2.73 25.82
C PRO A 408 15.96 1.60 26.11
N PRO A 409 16.33 0.59 26.92
CA PRO A 409 15.39 -0.40 27.42
C PRO A 409 14.23 0.28 28.15
N ARG A 410 13.03 -0.28 28.02
CA ARG A 410 11.84 0.20 28.73
C ARG A 410 11.60 -0.64 29.98
N GLU A 411 11.21 0.00 31.09
CA GLU A 411 10.71 -0.74 32.25
C GLU A 411 9.32 -1.29 31.93
N ARG A 412 9.18 -2.62 31.90
CA ARG A 412 7.91 -3.31 31.65
C ARG A 412 7.08 -3.35 32.94
N GLY A 413 6.51 -2.21 33.31
CA GLY A 413 5.58 -2.07 34.41
C GLY A 413 4.14 -2.44 34.04
N ALA A 414 3.28 -2.52 35.05
CA ALA A 414 1.83 -2.61 34.85
C ALA A 414 1.33 -1.31 34.21
N ILE A 415 0.59 -1.43 33.12
CA ILE A 415 -0.01 -0.30 32.40
C ILE A 415 -1.48 -0.26 32.75
N ALA A 416 -1.91 0.82 33.41
CA ALA A 416 -3.31 1.07 33.68
C ALA A 416 -3.90 1.84 32.48
N ALA A 417 -4.45 1.12 31.52
CA ALA A 417 -5.24 1.71 30.45
C ALA A 417 -6.54 0.94 30.29
N GLY A 418 -7.59 1.65 29.89
CA GLY A 418 -8.91 1.08 29.68
C GLY A 418 -9.82 2.08 28.97
N CYS A 419 -10.91 1.56 28.45
CA CYS A 419 -11.94 2.32 27.77
C CYS A 419 -13.29 1.73 28.18
N ASP A 420 -14.21 2.58 28.64
CA ASP A 420 -15.60 2.21 28.90
C ASP A 420 -16.50 3.32 28.34
N GLU A 421 -16.94 3.14 27.09
CA GLU A 421 -17.97 3.98 26.48
C GLU A 421 -19.38 3.36 26.59
N GLY A 422 -19.55 2.27 27.35
CA GLY A 422 -20.83 1.59 27.51
C GLY A 422 -21.40 1.00 26.22
N ARG A 423 -20.55 0.47 25.33
CA ARG A 423 -20.97 -0.07 24.03
C ARG A 423 -21.68 -1.40 24.21
N VAL A 424 -23.00 -1.40 24.10
CA VAL A 424 -23.84 -2.60 24.26
C VAL A 424 -24.55 -3.05 22.98
N GLU A 425 -24.81 -2.15 22.05
CA GLU A 425 -25.61 -2.44 20.84
C GLU A 425 -24.75 -3.03 19.72
N SER A 426 -25.15 -4.18 19.19
CA SER A 426 -24.50 -4.75 18.00
C SER A 426 -24.86 -3.97 16.73
N PRO A 427 -24.00 -3.98 15.69
CA PRO A 427 -24.33 -3.37 14.40
C PRO A 427 -25.62 -3.93 13.82
N THR A 428 -26.54 -3.06 13.41
CA THR A 428 -27.89 -3.44 12.94
C THR A 428 -27.96 -3.97 11.51
N GLN A 429 -26.96 -3.66 10.68
CA GLN A 429 -26.88 -4.07 9.26
C GLN A 429 -25.71 -5.02 9.03
N ALA A 430 -25.89 -5.95 8.09
CA ALA A 430 -24.83 -6.85 7.66
C ALA A 430 -23.61 -6.05 7.14
N ILE A 431 -22.44 -6.31 7.72
CA ILE A 431 -21.20 -5.60 7.39
C ILE A 431 -20.83 -5.73 5.90
N VAL A 432 -21.14 -6.86 5.27
CA VAL A 432 -20.91 -7.09 3.84
C VAL A 432 -21.63 -6.04 2.99
N GLU A 433 -22.89 -5.73 3.29
CA GLU A 433 -23.67 -4.74 2.55
C GLU A 433 -23.12 -3.33 2.77
N ARG A 434 -22.74 -3.01 4.01
CA ARG A 434 -22.13 -1.72 4.36
C ARG A 434 -20.80 -1.52 3.65
N ARG A 435 -19.94 -2.54 3.61
CA ARG A 435 -18.66 -2.53 2.88
C ARG A 435 -18.91 -2.25 1.39
N LEU A 436 -19.85 -2.97 0.75
CA LEU A 436 -20.17 -2.74 -0.66
C LEU A 436 -20.68 -1.32 -0.92
N LYS A 437 -21.48 -0.77 0.00
CA LYS A 437 -21.96 0.62 -0.10
C LYS A 437 -20.80 1.61 0.00
N LEU A 438 -19.92 1.46 0.99
CA LEU A 438 -18.72 2.28 1.16
C LEU A 438 -17.82 2.23 -0.07
N GLN A 439 -17.59 1.04 -0.63
CA GLN A 439 -16.78 0.87 -1.85
C GLN A 439 -17.40 1.58 -3.07
N LYS A 440 -18.74 1.58 -3.20
CA LYS A 440 -19.44 2.32 -4.26
C LYS A 440 -19.30 3.83 -4.07
N VAL A 441 -19.40 4.32 -2.83
CA VAL A 441 -19.17 5.72 -2.49
C VAL A 441 -17.77 6.15 -2.92
N MET A 442 -16.74 5.37 -2.56
CA MET A 442 -15.36 5.70 -2.92
C MET A 442 -15.13 5.70 -4.43
N VAL A 443 -15.62 4.69 -5.17
CA VAL A 443 -15.47 4.66 -6.65
C VAL A 443 -16.17 5.85 -7.30
N ARG A 444 -17.36 6.22 -6.82
CA ARG A 444 -18.18 7.27 -7.45
C ARG A 444 -17.71 8.69 -7.11
N TYR A 445 -17.35 8.93 -5.85
CA TYR A 445 -17.20 10.29 -5.33
C TYR A 445 -15.75 10.65 -4.98
N ALA A 446 -14.89 9.67 -4.69
CA ALA A 446 -13.48 9.85 -4.35
C ALA A 446 -12.59 8.95 -5.24
N GLY A 447 -12.99 8.77 -6.49
CA GLY A 447 -12.34 7.92 -7.48
C GLY A 447 -11.18 8.60 -8.21
N LEU A 448 -10.95 8.19 -9.45
CA LEU A 448 -9.89 8.71 -10.32
C LEU A 448 -10.08 10.19 -10.68
N ARG A 449 -11.33 10.60 -10.96
CA ARG A 449 -11.71 11.99 -11.22
C ARG A 449 -12.55 12.52 -10.07
N ARG A 450 -12.26 13.74 -9.65
CA ARG A 450 -12.86 14.34 -8.45
C ARG A 450 -13.28 15.77 -8.76
N ASN A 451 -14.27 16.25 -8.03
CA ASN A 451 -14.61 17.66 -7.94
C ASN A 451 -15.27 17.93 -6.58
N GLU A 452 -15.41 19.20 -6.21
CA GLU A 452 -15.95 19.62 -4.92
C GLU A 452 -17.33 19.02 -4.62
N GLU A 453 -18.25 19.06 -5.59
CA GLU A 453 -19.62 18.58 -5.43
C GLU A 453 -19.66 17.08 -5.11
N MET A 454 -18.93 16.28 -5.89
CA MET A 454 -18.85 14.83 -5.69
C MET A 454 -18.18 14.48 -4.38
N LEU A 455 -17.05 15.09 -4.06
CA LEU A 455 -16.31 14.83 -2.82
C LEU A 455 -17.13 15.18 -1.58
N SER A 456 -17.82 16.33 -1.59
CA SER A 456 -18.69 16.75 -0.49
C SER A 456 -19.84 15.76 -0.27
N LYS A 457 -20.51 15.32 -1.35
CA LYS A 457 -21.57 14.30 -1.30
C LYS A 457 -21.03 12.96 -0.76
N GLY A 458 -19.86 12.54 -1.23
CA GLY A 458 -19.20 11.33 -0.75
C GLY A 458 -18.89 11.39 0.74
N LEU A 459 -18.35 12.52 1.21
CA LEU A 459 -18.05 12.75 2.61
C LEU A 459 -19.30 12.68 3.49
N ASP A 460 -20.42 13.26 3.05
CA ASP A 460 -21.69 13.17 3.76
C ASP A 460 -22.21 11.71 3.84
N GLU A 461 -22.09 10.94 2.77
CA GLU A 461 -22.46 9.52 2.77
C GLU A 461 -21.60 8.69 3.72
N LEU A 462 -20.29 8.97 3.79
CA LEU A 462 -19.37 8.33 4.74
C LEU A 462 -19.70 8.72 6.18
N LYS A 463 -19.97 10.00 6.46
CA LYS A 463 -20.32 10.50 7.80
C LYS A 463 -21.58 9.85 8.37
N ARG A 464 -22.53 9.42 7.52
CA ARG A 464 -23.71 8.65 7.96
C ARG A 464 -23.36 7.27 8.51
N GLN A 465 -22.15 6.75 8.28
CA GLN A 465 -21.69 5.46 8.80
C GLN A 465 -21.00 5.55 10.17
N LEU A 466 -20.74 6.77 10.68
CA LEU A 466 -20.10 7.02 11.98
C LEU A 466 -20.73 6.30 13.19
N PRO A 467 -22.04 6.00 13.24
CA PRO A 467 -22.61 5.25 14.37
C PRO A 467 -21.94 3.88 14.66
N ILE A 468 -21.20 3.31 13.70
CA ILE A 468 -20.45 2.07 13.92
C ILE A 468 -19.42 2.16 15.04
N PHE A 469 -18.86 3.34 15.28
CA PHE A 469 -17.85 3.55 16.32
C PHE A 469 -18.42 3.49 17.76
N HIS A 470 -19.75 3.52 17.89
CA HIS A 470 -20.45 3.40 19.16
C HIS A 470 -21.12 2.03 19.34
N SER A 471 -20.93 1.11 18.39
CA SER A 471 -21.47 -0.25 18.46
C SER A 471 -20.50 -1.19 19.18
N ALA A 472 -21.04 -2.25 19.80
CA ALA A 472 -20.27 -3.33 20.39
C ALA A 472 -19.68 -4.23 19.29
N LEU A 473 -18.43 -3.94 18.89
CA LEU A 473 -17.72 -4.68 17.85
C LEU A 473 -17.04 -5.92 18.43
N THR A 474 -17.27 -7.06 17.79
CA THR A 474 -16.80 -8.39 18.26
C THR A 474 -16.11 -9.20 17.17
N LYS A 475 -16.35 -8.90 15.89
CA LYS A 475 -15.85 -9.67 14.76
C LYS A 475 -14.84 -8.90 13.93
N ARG A 476 -13.93 -9.63 13.31
CA ARG A 476 -12.92 -9.08 12.40
C ARG A 476 -13.51 -8.18 11.32
N GLU A 477 -14.58 -8.62 10.65
CA GLU A 477 -15.17 -7.84 9.55
C GLU A 477 -15.71 -6.49 10.03
N GLU A 478 -16.20 -6.42 11.27
CA GLU A 478 -16.68 -5.19 11.90
C GLU A 478 -15.53 -4.22 12.18
N TYR A 479 -14.42 -4.73 12.72
CA TYR A 479 -13.19 -3.94 12.90
C TYR A 479 -12.63 -3.45 11.56
N GLU A 480 -12.56 -4.33 10.56
CA GLU A 480 -12.12 -3.96 9.22
C GLU A 480 -13.02 -2.88 8.61
N PHE A 481 -14.34 -2.97 8.77
CA PHE A 481 -15.24 -1.93 8.28
C PHE A 481 -15.01 -0.59 9.00
N ALA A 482 -14.81 -0.59 10.31
CA ALA A 482 -14.49 0.63 11.06
C ALA A 482 -13.18 1.26 10.57
N ASN A 483 -12.14 0.45 10.34
CA ASN A 483 -10.86 0.88 9.78
C ASN A 483 -10.99 1.45 8.36
N MET A 484 -11.77 0.77 7.52
CA MET A 484 -12.06 1.22 6.17
C MET A 484 -12.78 2.57 6.19
N LEU A 485 -13.77 2.74 7.06
CA LEU A 485 -14.47 4.01 7.21
C LEU A 485 -13.53 5.14 7.64
N THR A 486 -12.63 4.89 8.60
CA THR A 486 -11.58 5.84 8.99
C THR A 486 -10.76 6.26 7.76
N CYS A 487 -10.22 5.30 7.00
CA CYS A 487 -9.40 5.63 5.83
C CYS A 487 -10.19 6.36 4.74
N CYS A 488 -11.45 5.97 4.48
CA CYS A 488 -12.30 6.66 3.51
C CYS A 488 -12.55 8.13 3.89
N LEU A 489 -12.79 8.41 5.17
CA LEU A 489 -12.95 9.77 5.66
C LEU A 489 -11.65 10.56 5.46
N LEU A 490 -10.52 9.98 5.84
CA LEU A 490 -9.21 10.62 5.67
C LEU A 490 -8.92 10.96 4.19
N ILE A 491 -9.09 10.00 3.29
CA ILE A 491 -8.88 10.21 1.84
C ILE A 491 -9.79 11.30 1.30
N THR A 492 -11.09 11.25 1.65
CA THR A 492 -12.09 12.15 1.08
C THR A 492 -11.93 13.57 1.60
N GLU A 493 -11.61 13.74 2.89
CA GLU A 493 -11.35 15.06 3.50
C GLU A 493 -10.10 15.69 2.90
N ALA A 494 -8.98 14.96 2.83
CA ALA A 494 -7.75 15.47 2.23
C ALA A 494 -7.93 15.83 0.73
N ALA A 495 -8.67 14.99 -0.01
CA ALA A 495 -8.98 15.25 -1.41
C ALA A 495 -9.91 16.46 -1.64
N LEU A 496 -10.79 16.75 -0.68
CA LEU A 496 -11.66 17.93 -0.71
C LEU A 496 -10.85 19.19 -0.40
N THR A 497 -9.95 19.11 0.59
CA THR A 497 -9.06 20.20 0.99
C THR A 497 -8.10 20.60 -0.11
N ARG A 498 -7.42 19.65 -0.78
CA ARG A 498 -6.49 19.96 -1.87
C ARG A 498 -7.24 20.48 -3.10
N GLN A 499 -6.99 21.76 -3.43
CA GLN A 499 -7.60 22.47 -4.57
C GLN A 499 -6.59 22.67 -5.70
N GLU A 500 -5.99 21.56 -6.15
CA GLU A 500 -5.12 21.48 -7.33
C GLU A 500 -5.24 20.08 -7.96
N SER A 501 -4.52 19.85 -9.07
CA SER A 501 -4.30 18.51 -9.61
C SER A 501 -2.81 18.19 -9.67
N ARG A 502 -2.40 17.12 -9.00
CA ARG A 502 -1.01 16.67 -8.90
C ARG A 502 -0.92 15.16 -8.79
N GLY A 503 -0.12 14.53 -9.66
CA GLY A 503 0.08 13.09 -9.65
C GLY A 503 -1.24 12.31 -9.68
N ALA A 504 -1.45 11.43 -8.69
CA ALA A 504 -2.65 10.60 -8.60
C ALA A 504 -3.90 11.34 -8.07
N HIS A 505 -3.76 12.60 -7.63
CA HIS A 505 -4.88 13.45 -7.24
C HIS A 505 -5.28 14.35 -8.41
N TYR A 506 -6.49 14.16 -8.95
CA TYR A 506 -7.01 14.94 -10.07
C TYR A 506 -8.39 15.52 -9.77
N ARG A 507 -8.47 16.86 -9.78
CA ARG A 507 -9.65 17.68 -9.55
C ARG A 507 -10.05 18.35 -10.86
N GLU A 508 -11.20 18.02 -11.42
CA GLU A 508 -11.68 18.62 -12.69
C GLU A 508 -11.96 20.11 -12.57
N ASP A 509 -12.36 20.56 -11.37
CA ASP A 509 -12.57 21.95 -10.98
C ASP A 509 -11.28 22.71 -10.65
N TYR A 510 -10.16 21.99 -10.43
CA TYR A 510 -8.82 22.54 -10.25
C TYR A 510 -7.79 21.72 -11.07
N PRO A 511 -7.85 21.78 -12.41
CA PRO A 511 -7.15 20.82 -13.28
C PRO A 511 -5.64 21.03 -13.37
N GLN A 512 -5.14 22.16 -12.85
CA GLN A 512 -3.72 22.52 -12.92
C GLN A 512 -3.00 22.21 -11.61
N ARG A 513 -1.71 21.89 -11.72
CA ARG A 513 -0.77 21.85 -10.60
C ARG A 513 -0.49 23.28 -10.14
N ASP A 514 -0.51 23.52 -8.83
CA ASP A 514 -0.22 24.81 -8.22
C ASP A 514 0.89 24.68 -7.18
N ASP A 515 2.13 24.95 -7.59
CA ASP A 515 3.28 24.88 -6.69
C ASP A 515 3.33 26.01 -5.66
N ALA A 516 2.72 27.16 -5.95
CA ALA A 516 2.73 28.29 -5.01
C ALA A 516 1.80 28.05 -3.81
N GLY A 517 0.65 27.42 -4.05
CA GLY A 517 -0.34 27.14 -3.02
C GLY A 517 -0.24 25.75 -2.39
N TRP A 518 0.21 24.74 -3.14
CA TRP A 518 -0.02 23.33 -2.81
C TRP A 518 1.21 22.42 -2.87
N GLN A 519 2.43 22.96 -3.04
CA GLN A 519 3.65 22.19 -2.83
C GLN A 519 3.93 21.95 -1.33
N LYS A 520 2.99 21.26 -0.68
CA LYS A 520 2.94 20.98 0.74
C LYS A 520 2.20 19.67 0.97
N HIS A 521 2.52 19.03 2.08
CA HIS A 521 1.86 17.84 2.59
C HIS A 521 0.62 18.20 3.40
N LEU A 522 -0.38 17.31 3.36
CA LEU A 522 -1.55 17.38 4.23
C LEU A 522 -1.39 16.36 5.36
N LEU A 523 -1.33 16.86 6.59
CA LEU A 523 -1.27 16.06 7.81
C LEU A 523 -2.65 15.99 8.46
N GLN A 524 -3.14 14.78 8.69
CA GLN A 524 -4.38 14.51 9.39
C GLN A 524 -4.06 14.03 10.79
N ILE A 525 -4.48 14.84 11.77
CA ILE A 525 -4.21 14.64 13.19
C ILE A 525 -5.57 14.54 13.88
N ARG A 526 -5.80 13.44 14.62
CA ARG A 526 -7.10 13.10 15.22
C ARG A 526 -7.77 14.26 15.96
N GLU A 527 -6.98 15.05 16.68
CA GLU A 527 -7.47 16.14 17.53
C GLU A 527 -7.48 17.51 16.85
N LEU A 528 -6.71 17.70 15.78
CA LEU A 528 -6.54 18.99 15.10
C LEU A 528 -7.19 19.06 13.71
N GLY A 529 -7.62 17.92 13.15
CA GLY A 529 -8.08 17.84 11.77
C GLY A 529 -6.90 17.90 10.79
N ILE A 530 -7.05 18.65 9.69
CA ILE A 530 -6.01 18.81 8.68
C ILE A 530 -5.11 20.00 9.02
N VAL A 531 -3.81 19.73 9.03
CA VAL A 531 -2.72 20.72 9.15
C VAL A 531 -1.85 20.61 7.90
N GLU A 532 -1.27 21.71 7.47
CA GLU A 532 -0.37 21.77 6.31
C GLU A 532 1.08 21.74 6.77
N GLU A 533 1.92 20.99 6.06
CA GLU A 533 3.37 20.93 6.28
C GLU A 533 4.07 21.20 4.95
N LEU A 534 4.95 22.19 4.89
CA LEU A 534 5.71 22.45 3.66
C LEU A 534 6.56 21.23 3.30
N SER A 535 6.68 20.97 1.99
CA SER A 535 7.59 19.93 1.51
C SER A 535 9.04 20.33 1.83
N ASP A 536 9.87 19.36 2.23
CA ASP A 536 11.28 19.57 2.62
C ASP A 536 12.10 20.30 1.54
N ASP A 537 11.65 20.22 0.28
CA ASP A 537 12.35 20.69 -0.91
C ASP A 537 11.83 22.06 -1.42
N VAL A 538 11.06 22.80 -0.61
CA VAL A 538 10.49 24.14 -0.90
C VAL A 538 11.21 25.28 -0.18
#